data_AF-A0A2V6Q5B0-F1
#
_entry.id   AF-A0A2V6Q5B0-F1
#
_cell.length_a   1.000
_cell.length_b   1.000
_cell.length_c   1.000
_cell.angle_alpha   90.00
_cell.angle_beta   90.00
_cell.angle_gamma   90.00
#
_symmetry.space_group_name_H-M   'P 1'
#
loop_
_entity.id
_entity.type
_entity.pdbx_description
1 polymer ?
#
loop_
_entity_poly.entity_id
_entity_poly.type
_entity_poly.pdbx_seq_one_letter_code
_entity_poly.pdbx_strand_id
1 'polypeptide(L)'
;MLSALVLGLAAALATAPALALSPQEAILLAKPAAALITARVDAEITMNCGRGPVTVKPSPFVETGTGWFIDGRGWLITNAHVVDPMHRLPSWVIHELKKKAIDQACVEPVLRARGLMKGQGPELEDQIRRDASARALASAQVETFPQLTVLLSNGTNLTAEVKKFSPPPALDVNGKPLPDYGRDLALLRVKDGVYPAIALSTRDAQIGDPVHILGFPGVVLSHELLNQSATVEASATNGTVSGFKMDAIGQDLVQTDAPATHGNSGGPAIGDDAMLIGVMDFVSLGPQGGPQIQGFNFLIPARDVRTFVNGTDVKPGESKFNPLWRTAVELFLDGSYAAALAKIDEVNALLPNLADVKRMRAEVDHLVKNPPPRPFPWAWATVGVSLLSVGAYGSMFARRWWRNRYRMVPAQVIGAIESGDTPVLLDVRTPTDFETSPLRLPGAIRVEPQAVDKPDFTLDVAPEKMIVTYCTTAEEATSAAVAQKLRERGFKRVRILKGGLGGWTNARLPVESKSALPSIGLEIYKSLTLGDLERRRFKAGELVMKEGSDAAGEAFVIHSGMVEVHRTFDGEDRLLGTMGEGELLGEMALFRNAPRSADIVAQSDVELLVIKNERLDW
;
A
#
# COMPACT_ATOMS: atom_id res chain seq x y z
N MET A 1 38.02 -10.39 -7.38
CA MET A 1 36.60 -10.27 -7.79
C MET A 1 35.93 -9.10 -7.09
N LEU A 2 36.37 -7.86 -7.35
CA LEU A 2 35.78 -6.65 -6.74
C LEU A 2 35.88 -5.38 -7.61
N SER A 3 36.09 -5.54 -8.92
CA SER A 3 36.25 -4.41 -9.85
C SER A 3 35.33 -4.47 -11.08
N ALA A 4 34.37 -5.39 -11.09
CA ALA A 4 33.47 -5.58 -12.24
C ALA A 4 32.04 -5.02 -12.03
N LEU A 5 31.72 -4.46 -10.85
CA LEU A 5 30.34 -4.05 -10.53
C LEU A 5 30.04 -2.55 -10.72
N VAL A 6 31.01 -1.73 -11.14
CA VAL A 6 30.85 -0.26 -11.17
C VAL A 6 30.76 0.30 -12.60
N LEU A 7 31.02 -0.49 -13.65
CA LEU A 7 30.95 -0.02 -15.05
C LEU A 7 29.63 -0.35 -15.78
N GLY A 8 28.61 -0.85 -15.08
CA GLY A 8 27.33 -1.24 -15.67
C GLY A 8 26.21 -0.19 -15.63
N LEU A 9 26.47 1.03 -15.13
CA LEU A 9 25.40 2.03 -14.90
C LEU A 9 25.48 3.29 -15.78
N ALA A 10 26.37 3.36 -16.77
CA ALA A 10 26.61 4.58 -17.55
C ALA A 10 26.15 4.53 -19.02
N ALA A 11 25.46 3.47 -19.48
CA ALA A 11 25.11 3.31 -20.90
C ALA A 11 23.64 2.94 -21.16
N ALA A 12 22.72 3.42 -20.32
CA ALA A 12 21.28 3.33 -20.57
C ALA A 12 20.59 4.69 -20.37
N LEU A 13 21.13 5.74 -20.98
CA LEU A 13 20.31 6.89 -21.39
C LEU A 13 19.65 6.55 -22.72
N ALA A 14 18.81 5.51 -22.71
CA ALA A 14 17.75 5.41 -23.68
C ALA A 14 16.83 6.59 -23.40
N THR A 15 16.54 7.41 -24.41
CA THR A 15 15.44 8.36 -24.38
C THR A 15 14.19 7.57 -23.98
N ALA A 16 13.78 7.69 -22.72
CA ALA A 16 12.51 7.15 -22.29
C ALA A 16 11.44 7.75 -23.22
N PRO A 17 10.55 6.95 -23.82
CA PRO A 17 9.39 7.51 -24.49
C PRO A 17 8.71 8.42 -23.47
N ALA A 18 8.33 9.63 -23.88
CA ALA A 18 7.58 10.54 -23.02
C ALA A 18 6.46 9.74 -22.35
N LEU A 19 6.51 9.62 -21.03
CA LEU A 19 5.49 8.91 -20.26
C LEU A 19 4.15 9.52 -20.66
N ALA A 20 3.20 8.67 -21.09
CA ALA A 20 1.83 9.11 -21.35
C ALA A 20 1.32 9.84 -20.10
N LEU A 21 0.62 10.96 -20.29
CA LEU A 21 0.08 11.72 -19.17
C LEU A 21 -0.94 10.83 -18.44
N SER A 22 -1.13 11.07 -17.15
CA SER A 22 -2.27 10.43 -16.49
C SER A 22 -3.58 10.94 -17.12
N PRO A 23 -4.67 10.15 -17.12
CA PRO A 23 -5.98 10.62 -17.62
C PRO A 23 -6.43 11.93 -16.96
N GLN A 24 -6.14 12.10 -15.67
CA GLN A 24 -6.42 13.33 -14.94
C GLN A 24 -5.65 14.52 -15.52
N GLU A 25 -4.36 14.36 -15.77
CA GLU A 25 -3.50 15.40 -16.35
C GLU A 25 -3.95 15.78 -17.76
N ALA A 26 -4.24 14.79 -18.62
CA ALA A 26 -4.70 15.05 -19.98
C ALA A 26 -6.01 15.87 -19.99
N ILE A 27 -6.99 15.49 -19.15
CA ILE A 27 -8.25 16.21 -19.00
C ILE A 27 -8.03 17.62 -18.46
N LEU A 28 -7.19 17.79 -17.43
CA LEU A 28 -6.89 19.11 -16.84
C LEU A 28 -6.30 20.07 -17.87
N LEU A 29 -5.43 19.59 -18.76
CA LEU A 29 -4.79 20.42 -19.78
C LEU A 29 -5.76 20.85 -20.89
N ALA A 30 -6.66 19.97 -21.32
CA ALA A 30 -7.50 20.18 -22.51
C ALA A 30 -8.90 20.74 -22.20
N LYS A 31 -9.52 20.34 -21.07
CA LYS A 31 -10.89 20.74 -20.71
C LYS A 31 -11.14 22.26 -20.74
N PRO A 32 -10.21 23.14 -20.32
CA PRO A 32 -10.42 24.58 -20.39
C PRO A 32 -10.69 25.13 -21.81
N ALA A 33 -10.30 24.39 -22.86
CA ALA A 33 -10.53 24.77 -24.26
C ALA A 33 -11.95 24.47 -24.75
N ALA A 34 -12.74 23.67 -24.02
CA ALA A 34 -14.11 23.37 -24.39
C ALA A 34 -15.05 24.56 -24.06
N ALA A 35 -16.01 24.82 -24.93
CA ALA A 35 -16.99 25.88 -24.80
C ALA A 35 -18.38 25.42 -25.30
N LEU A 36 -19.43 25.99 -24.72
CA LEU A 36 -20.80 25.72 -25.14
C LEU A 36 -21.13 26.60 -26.35
N ILE A 37 -21.54 25.97 -27.44
CA ILE A 37 -21.97 26.65 -28.68
C ILE A 37 -23.48 26.73 -28.65
N THR A 38 -24.03 27.93 -28.84
CA THR A 38 -25.47 28.14 -28.95
C THR A 38 -25.79 28.83 -30.27
N ALA A 39 -26.52 28.12 -31.13
CA ALA A 39 -27.12 28.65 -32.34
C ALA A 39 -28.58 29.00 -32.05
N ARG A 40 -28.90 30.29 -32.08
CA ARG A 40 -30.22 30.83 -31.74
C ARG A 40 -30.83 31.52 -32.95
N VAL A 41 -32.10 31.28 -33.20
CA VAL A 41 -32.88 31.99 -34.23
C VAL A 41 -34.11 32.58 -33.56
N ASP A 42 -34.07 33.88 -33.32
CA ASP A 42 -35.26 34.66 -32.97
C ASP A 42 -36.06 34.97 -34.24
N ALA A 43 -37.36 35.19 -34.08
CA ALA A 43 -38.21 35.58 -35.19
C ALA A 43 -39.30 36.55 -34.77
N GLU A 44 -39.74 37.36 -35.73
CA GLU A 44 -40.95 38.17 -35.66
C GLU A 44 -41.86 37.71 -36.81
N ILE A 45 -43.06 37.23 -36.46
CA ILE A 45 -43.98 36.62 -37.42
C ILE A 45 -45.30 37.36 -37.42
N THR A 46 -45.67 37.87 -38.59
CA THR A 46 -46.96 38.53 -38.83
C THR A 46 -47.87 37.59 -39.60
N MET A 47 -49.03 37.27 -39.06
CA MET A 47 -50.00 36.34 -39.67
C MET A 47 -51.44 36.74 -39.39
N ASN A 48 -52.40 36.23 -40.16
CA ASN A 48 -53.81 36.46 -39.93
C ASN A 48 -54.50 35.20 -39.36
N CYS A 49 -54.94 35.28 -38.12
CA CYS A 49 -55.69 34.20 -37.45
C CYS A 49 -57.20 34.18 -37.79
N GLY A 50 -57.68 35.12 -38.61
CA GLY A 50 -59.09 35.31 -38.97
C GLY A 50 -59.73 36.58 -38.42
N ARG A 51 -59.00 37.40 -37.64
CA ARG A 51 -59.47 38.66 -37.05
C ARG A 51 -58.62 39.88 -37.45
N GLY A 52 -57.79 39.72 -38.48
CA GLY A 52 -56.80 40.72 -38.91
C GLY A 52 -55.36 40.26 -38.66
N PRO A 53 -54.37 41.03 -39.13
CA PRO A 53 -52.95 40.72 -38.94
C PRO A 53 -52.56 40.85 -37.46
N VAL A 54 -51.81 39.87 -36.98
CA VAL A 54 -51.23 39.82 -35.63
C VAL A 54 -49.74 39.54 -35.79
N THR A 55 -48.92 40.32 -35.07
CA THR A 55 -47.46 40.12 -35.01
C THR A 55 -47.11 39.49 -33.67
N VAL A 56 -46.30 38.43 -33.70
CA VAL A 56 -45.86 37.71 -32.50
C VAL A 56 -44.38 37.38 -32.58
N LYS A 57 -43.73 37.38 -31.42
CA LYS A 57 -42.35 36.91 -31.22
C LYS A 57 -42.41 35.54 -30.53
N PRO A 58 -42.40 34.43 -31.28
CA PRO A 58 -42.41 33.09 -30.69
C PRO A 58 -41.15 32.84 -29.87
N SER A 59 -41.17 31.83 -29.00
CA SER A 59 -39.95 31.37 -28.35
C SER A 59 -38.91 30.96 -29.41
N PRO A 60 -37.63 31.38 -29.25
CA PRO A 60 -36.62 31.18 -30.26
C PRO A 60 -36.40 29.69 -30.54
N PHE A 61 -35.91 29.40 -31.73
CA PHE A 61 -35.26 28.12 -31.98
C PHE A 61 -33.85 28.18 -31.40
N VAL A 62 -33.48 27.18 -30.60
CA VAL A 62 -32.17 27.12 -29.94
C VAL A 62 -31.63 25.72 -30.15
N GLU A 63 -30.46 25.64 -30.77
CA GLU A 63 -29.64 24.45 -30.86
C GLU A 63 -28.38 24.67 -30.03
N THR A 64 -27.98 23.66 -29.27
CA THR A 64 -26.78 23.73 -28.43
C THR A 64 -25.88 22.55 -28.71
N GLY A 65 -24.58 22.80 -28.77
CA GLY A 65 -23.57 21.77 -28.89
C GLY A 65 -22.29 22.17 -28.17
N THR A 66 -21.27 21.35 -28.30
CA THR A 66 -19.95 21.64 -27.79
C THR A 66 -19.07 22.13 -28.93
N GLY A 67 -18.17 23.06 -28.62
CA GLY A 67 -17.07 23.44 -29.48
C GLY A 67 -15.82 23.58 -28.65
N TRP A 68 -14.69 23.77 -29.32
CA TRP A 68 -13.42 23.89 -28.64
C TRP A 68 -12.46 24.76 -29.43
N PHE A 69 -11.57 25.45 -28.72
CA PHE A 69 -10.54 26.26 -29.35
C PHE A 69 -9.47 25.38 -29.98
N ILE A 70 -9.38 25.43 -31.31
CA ILE A 70 -8.28 24.82 -32.05
C ILE A 70 -7.06 25.72 -32.09
N ASP A 71 -7.25 27.03 -31.97
CA ASP A 71 -6.18 28.03 -31.93
C ASP A 71 -6.56 29.10 -30.90
N GLY A 72 -5.62 29.36 -29.98
CA GLY A 72 -5.78 30.24 -28.83
C GLY A 72 -5.97 31.72 -29.19
N ARG A 73 -5.85 32.08 -30.48
CA ARG A 73 -6.18 33.41 -31.00
C ARG A 73 -7.69 33.62 -31.18
N GLY A 74 -8.50 32.57 -31.01
CA GLY A 74 -9.97 32.65 -31.04
C GLY A 74 -10.63 31.89 -32.20
N TRP A 75 -10.02 30.81 -32.65
CA TRP A 75 -10.61 29.91 -33.64
C TRP A 75 -11.13 28.66 -32.95
N LEU A 76 -12.36 28.26 -33.29
CA LEU A 76 -13.01 27.08 -32.71
C LEU A 76 -13.50 26.11 -33.78
N ILE A 77 -13.55 24.83 -33.42
CA ILE A 77 -14.22 23.78 -34.18
C ILE A 77 -15.47 23.34 -33.43
N THR A 78 -16.53 23.04 -34.17
CA THR A 78 -17.74 22.33 -33.72
C THR A 78 -18.33 21.57 -34.92
N ASN A 79 -19.43 20.84 -34.71
CA ASN A 79 -20.15 20.23 -35.83
C ASN A 79 -20.90 21.28 -36.66
N ALA A 80 -21.06 21.02 -37.95
CA ALA A 80 -21.84 21.89 -38.82
C ALA A 80 -23.33 21.87 -38.46
N HIS A 81 -23.90 20.72 -38.12
CA HIS A 81 -25.32 20.62 -37.74
C HIS A 81 -25.67 21.45 -36.49
N VAL A 82 -24.71 21.70 -35.59
CA VAL A 82 -24.91 22.54 -34.40
C VAL A 82 -25.17 24.00 -34.80
N VAL A 83 -24.51 24.48 -35.86
CA VAL A 83 -24.61 25.88 -36.30
C VAL A 83 -25.50 26.06 -37.52
N ASP A 84 -25.87 24.96 -38.19
CA ASP A 84 -26.69 24.96 -39.41
C ASP A 84 -28.04 25.69 -39.25
N PRO A 85 -28.79 25.50 -38.15
CA PRO A 85 -30.10 26.15 -37.98
C PRO A 85 -30.05 27.66 -38.08
N MET A 86 -28.95 28.29 -37.66
CA MET A 86 -28.77 29.74 -37.75
C MET A 86 -27.94 30.16 -38.98
N HIS A 87 -27.08 29.28 -39.51
CA HIS A 87 -26.18 29.60 -40.63
C HIS A 87 -26.88 29.52 -42.00
N ARG A 88 -27.57 28.42 -42.29
CA ARG A 88 -28.30 28.22 -43.57
C ARG A 88 -29.80 28.48 -43.45
N LEU A 89 -30.35 28.53 -42.23
CA LEU A 89 -31.78 28.72 -41.95
C LEU A 89 -32.66 27.73 -42.74
N PRO A 90 -32.49 26.41 -42.57
CA PRO A 90 -33.24 25.42 -43.33
C PRO A 90 -34.75 25.54 -43.06
N SER A 91 -35.57 25.19 -44.06
CA SER A 91 -37.03 25.42 -44.03
C SER A 91 -37.74 24.82 -42.81
N TRP A 92 -37.23 23.73 -42.25
CA TRP A 92 -37.82 23.10 -41.07
C TRP A 92 -37.71 23.98 -39.81
N VAL A 93 -36.65 24.78 -39.67
CA VAL A 93 -36.50 25.76 -38.56
C VAL A 93 -37.60 26.83 -38.67
N ILE A 94 -37.81 27.34 -39.88
CA ILE A 94 -38.88 28.31 -40.17
C ILE A 94 -40.26 27.69 -39.91
N HIS A 95 -40.47 26.43 -40.27
CA HIS A 95 -41.72 25.72 -39.98
C HIS A 95 -41.98 25.57 -38.48
N GLU A 96 -40.96 25.23 -37.69
CA GLU A 96 -41.08 25.13 -36.23
C GLU A 96 -41.39 26.50 -35.60
N LEU A 97 -40.73 27.58 -36.05
CA LEU A 97 -41.03 28.94 -35.59
C LEU A 97 -42.46 29.36 -35.95
N LYS A 98 -42.92 29.07 -37.17
CA LYS A 98 -44.31 29.31 -37.59
C LYS A 98 -45.30 28.54 -36.73
N LYS A 99 -45.04 27.26 -36.44
CA LYS A 99 -45.88 26.42 -35.56
C LYS A 99 -46.00 27.03 -34.17
N LYS A 100 -44.88 27.41 -33.55
CA LYS A 100 -44.86 28.09 -32.24
C LYS A 100 -45.66 29.40 -32.27
N ALA A 101 -45.50 30.19 -33.33
CA ALA A 101 -46.21 31.46 -33.49
C ALA A 101 -47.72 31.26 -33.68
N ILE A 102 -48.15 30.26 -34.46
CA ILE A 102 -49.57 29.89 -34.63
C ILE A 102 -50.19 29.49 -33.29
N ASP A 103 -49.49 28.68 -32.50
CA ASP A 103 -49.96 28.26 -31.18
C ASP A 103 -50.20 29.47 -30.28
N GLN A 104 -49.22 30.36 -30.19
CA GLN A 104 -49.25 31.53 -29.31
C GLN A 104 -50.26 32.59 -29.78
N ALA A 105 -50.32 32.89 -31.08
CA ALA A 105 -51.12 33.98 -31.63
C ALA A 105 -52.54 33.57 -32.02
N CYS A 106 -52.75 32.34 -32.47
CA CYS A 106 -54.03 31.89 -33.01
C CYS A 106 -54.75 30.85 -32.15
N VAL A 107 -54.02 29.92 -31.50
CA VAL A 107 -54.65 28.82 -30.75
C VAL A 107 -54.93 29.21 -29.30
N GLU A 108 -53.91 29.66 -28.57
CA GLU A 108 -54.02 30.01 -27.14
C GLU A 108 -55.10 31.05 -26.82
N PRO A 109 -55.29 32.12 -27.63
CA PRO A 109 -56.38 33.07 -27.37
C PRO A 109 -57.78 32.45 -27.54
N VAL A 110 -57.94 31.50 -28.47
CA VAL A 110 -59.21 30.80 -28.69
C VAL A 110 -59.49 29.82 -27.54
N LEU A 111 -58.47 29.10 -27.07
CA LEU A 111 -58.58 28.25 -25.88
C LEU A 111 -58.98 29.07 -24.65
N ARG A 112 -58.28 30.19 -24.39
CA ARG A 112 -58.59 31.11 -23.29
C ARG A 112 -60.00 31.68 -23.38
N ALA A 113 -60.44 32.08 -24.57
CA ALA A 113 -61.81 32.56 -24.79
C ALA A 113 -62.88 31.50 -24.51
N ARG A 114 -62.52 30.21 -24.56
CA ARG A 114 -63.39 29.07 -24.23
C ARG A 114 -63.20 28.56 -22.80
N GLY A 115 -62.39 29.23 -21.98
CA GLY A 115 -62.10 28.81 -20.61
C GLY A 115 -61.25 27.54 -20.51
N LEU A 116 -60.53 27.18 -21.57
CA LEU A 116 -59.67 25.99 -21.63
C LEU A 116 -58.20 26.37 -21.44
N MET A 117 -57.46 25.56 -20.67
CA MET A 117 -56.01 25.57 -20.63
C MET A 117 -55.43 24.61 -21.67
N LYS A 118 -54.19 24.87 -22.10
CA LYS A 118 -53.43 24.00 -23.02
C LYS A 118 -53.39 22.57 -22.48
N GLY A 119 -53.71 21.58 -23.31
CA GLY A 119 -53.72 20.16 -22.94
C GLY A 119 -54.96 19.66 -22.19
N GLN A 120 -55.92 20.52 -21.81
CA GLN A 120 -57.17 20.06 -21.16
C GLN A 120 -58.18 19.41 -22.12
N GLY A 121 -57.99 19.55 -23.43
CA GLY A 121 -58.87 18.98 -24.46
C GLY A 121 -58.13 18.78 -25.78
N PRO A 122 -57.26 17.77 -25.89
CA PRO A 122 -56.30 17.63 -26.99
C PRO A 122 -56.97 17.51 -28.37
N GLU A 123 -58.10 16.81 -28.50
CA GLU A 123 -58.81 16.69 -29.78
C GLU A 123 -59.36 18.04 -30.27
N LEU A 124 -59.90 18.84 -29.34
CA LEU A 124 -60.44 20.16 -29.62
C LEU A 124 -59.32 21.16 -29.90
N GLU A 125 -58.23 21.11 -29.13
CA GLU A 125 -57.03 21.92 -29.37
C GLU A 125 -56.45 21.63 -30.77
N ASP A 126 -56.34 20.36 -31.15
CA ASP A 126 -55.88 19.94 -32.47
C ASP A 126 -56.82 20.41 -33.59
N GLN A 127 -58.13 20.39 -33.36
CA GLN A 127 -59.09 20.93 -34.32
C GLN A 127 -58.89 22.45 -34.49
N ILE A 128 -58.80 23.21 -33.39
CA ILE A 128 -58.55 24.65 -33.41
C ILE A 128 -57.24 24.95 -34.12
N ARG A 129 -56.19 24.17 -33.83
CA ARG A 129 -54.86 24.29 -34.43
C ARG A 129 -54.90 24.06 -35.93
N ARG A 130 -55.56 23.00 -36.40
CA ARG A 130 -55.73 22.73 -37.85
C ARG A 130 -56.44 23.88 -38.55
N ASP A 131 -57.55 24.37 -37.98
CA ASP A 131 -58.34 25.47 -38.56
C ASP A 131 -57.54 26.78 -38.60
N ALA A 132 -56.79 27.08 -37.54
CA ALA A 132 -55.95 28.27 -37.45
C ALA A 132 -54.75 28.19 -38.42
N SER A 133 -54.11 27.02 -38.52
CA SER A 133 -52.89 26.83 -39.30
C SER A 133 -53.11 27.12 -40.78
N ALA A 134 -54.22 26.67 -41.37
CA ALA A 134 -54.50 26.89 -42.79
C ALA A 134 -54.54 28.39 -43.17
N ARG A 135 -55.19 29.22 -42.32
CA ARG A 135 -55.30 30.67 -42.55
C ARG A 135 -54.00 31.42 -42.21
N ALA A 136 -53.39 31.05 -41.10
CA ALA A 136 -52.18 31.69 -40.61
C ALA A 136 -51.00 31.44 -41.55
N LEU A 137 -50.78 30.20 -42.00
CA LEU A 137 -49.66 29.84 -42.87
C LEU A 137 -49.72 30.54 -44.23
N ALA A 138 -50.93 30.70 -44.79
CA ALA A 138 -51.12 31.38 -46.07
C ALA A 138 -50.77 32.88 -46.04
N SER A 139 -50.81 33.51 -44.85
CA SER A 139 -50.56 34.95 -44.66
C SER A 139 -49.29 35.25 -43.87
N ALA A 140 -48.54 34.23 -43.45
CA ALA A 140 -47.40 34.37 -42.56
C ALA A 140 -46.20 35.03 -43.25
N GLN A 141 -45.85 36.24 -42.80
CA GLN A 141 -44.59 36.91 -43.08
C GLN A 141 -43.63 36.67 -41.91
N VAL A 142 -42.41 36.22 -42.20
CA VAL A 142 -41.42 35.85 -41.18
C VAL A 142 -40.17 36.69 -41.38
N GLU A 143 -39.76 37.38 -40.32
CA GLU A 143 -38.45 38.00 -40.20
C GLU A 143 -37.65 37.25 -39.13
N THR A 144 -36.38 36.93 -39.40
CA THR A 144 -35.53 36.11 -38.52
C THR A 144 -34.26 36.84 -38.12
N PHE A 145 -33.82 36.64 -36.89
CA PHE A 145 -32.61 37.23 -36.32
C PHE A 145 -31.69 36.12 -35.79
N PRO A 146 -30.87 35.49 -36.66
CA PRO A 146 -29.94 34.45 -36.25
C PRO A 146 -28.79 35.02 -35.42
N GLN A 147 -28.37 34.27 -34.42
CA GLN A 147 -27.27 34.60 -33.52
C GLN A 147 -26.45 33.35 -33.20
N LEU A 148 -25.13 33.52 -33.18
CA LEU A 148 -24.19 32.49 -32.76
C LEU A 148 -23.36 32.98 -31.59
N THR A 149 -23.35 32.18 -30.54
CA THR A 149 -22.65 32.50 -29.30
C THR A 149 -21.81 31.34 -28.79
N VAL A 150 -20.72 31.68 -28.12
CA VAL A 150 -19.76 30.78 -27.48
C VAL A 150 -19.66 31.16 -26.01
N LEU A 151 -20.13 30.28 -25.14
CA LEU A 151 -20.10 30.47 -23.70
C LEU A 151 -18.91 29.72 -23.10
N LEU A 152 -18.01 30.46 -22.46
CA LEU A 152 -16.82 29.93 -21.78
C LEU A 152 -17.16 29.49 -20.35
N SER A 153 -16.29 28.66 -19.77
CA SER A 153 -16.49 28.13 -18.42
C SER A 153 -16.39 29.15 -17.29
N ASN A 154 -15.91 30.37 -17.59
CA ASN A 154 -15.97 31.51 -16.68
C ASN A 154 -17.27 32.34 -16.80
N GLY A 155 -18.21 31.91 -17.63
CA GLY A 155 -19.47 32.62 -17.91
C GLY A 155 -19.38 33.71 -18.98
N THR A 156 -18.21 33.93 -19.59
CA THR A 156 -18.07 34.91 -20.69
C THR A 156 -18.80 34.41 -21.91
N ASN A 157 -19.72 35.23 -22.43
CA ASN A 157 -20.45 34.95 -23.65
C ASN A 157 -19.87 35.75 -24.82
N LEU A 158 -19.41 35.07 -25.87
CA LEU A 158 -18.75 35.65 -27.04
C LEU A 158 -19.61 35.47 -28.28
N THR A 159 -19.79 36.52 -29.08
CA THR A 159 -20.34 36.38 -30.43
C THR A 159 -19.33 35.69 -31.34
N ALA A 160 -19.82 34.78 -32.19
CA ALA A 160 -18.99 34.07 -33.16
C ALA A 160 -19.53 34.16 -34.59
N GLU A 161 -18.64 33.98 -35.55
CA GLU A 161 -18.95 33.90 -36.98
C GLU A 161 -18.49 32.57 -37.56
N VAL A 162 -19.27 32.02 -38.49
CA VAL A 162 -18.88 30.83 -39.27
C VAL A 162 -17.92 31.28 -40.38
N LYS A 163 -16.69 30.75 -40.38
CA LYS A 163 -15.66 31.07 -41.39
C LYS A 163 -15.44 29.97 -42.41
N LYS A 164 -15.72 28.72 -42.04
CA LYS A 164 -15.72 27.57 -42.95
C LYS A 164 -16.82 26.61 -42.51
N PHE A 165 -17.52 26.03 -43.47
CA PHE A 165 -18.67 25.18 -43.21
C PHE A 165 -18.63 23.96 -44.13
N SER A 166 -18.84 22.78 -43.54
CA SER A 166 -18.90 21.51 -44.23
C SER A 166 -20.16 20.79 -43.75
N PRO A 167 -21.25 20.75 -44.56
CA PRO A 167 -22.55 20.23 -44.14
C PRO A 167 -22.51 18.79 -43.59
N PRO A 168 -23.51 18.37 -42.79
CA PRO A 168 -23.63 16.99 -42.35
C PRO A 168 -23.84 16.03 -43.52
N PRO A 169 -23.46 14.75 -43.37
CA PRO A 169 -23.84 13.70 -44.31
C PRO A 169 -25.37 13.64 -44.48
N ALA A 170 -25.83 13.68 -45.73
CA ALA A 170 -27.25 13.62 -46.04
C ALA A 170 -27.49 12.80 -47.32
N LEU A 171 -28.55 11.99 -47.29
CA LEU A 171 -28.99 11.18 -48.41
C LEU A 171 -30.31 11.74 -48.97
N ASP A 172 -30.50 11.61 -50.28
CA ASP A 172 -31.78 11.82 -50.92
C ASP A 172 -32.76 10.69 -50.60
N VAL A 173 -34.00 10.82 -51.09
CA VAL A 173 -35.06 9.80 -50.92
C VAL A 173 -34.72 8.43 -51.52
N ASN A 174 -33.70 8.36 -52.39
CA ASN A 174 -33.23 7.15 -53.04
C ASN A 174 -31.95 6.60 -52.37
N GLY A 175 -31.52 7.16 -51.25
CA GLY A 175 -30.31 6.76 -50.54
C GLY A 175 -29.01 7.23 -51.21
N LYS A 176 -29.07 8.16 -52.17
CA LYS A 176 -27.88 8.75 -52.78
C LYS A 176 -27.39 9.95 -51.98
N PRO A 177 -26.07 10.13 -51.82
CA PRO A 177 -25.52 11.32 -51.16
C PRO A 177 -25.94 12.63 -51.86
N LEU A 178 -26.36 13.65 -51.10
CA LEU A 178 -26.72 14.97 -51.64
C LEU A 178 -25.50 15.74 -52.18
N PRO A 179 -25.57 16.45 -53.32
CA PRO A 179 -24.38 17.06 -53.95
C PRO A 179 -23.52 17.99 -53.06
N ASP A 180 -24.10 18.55 -52.00
CA ASP A 180 -23.47 19.46 -51.04
C ASP A 180 -23.12 18.80 -49.68
N TYR A 181 -23.15 17.47 -49.56
CA TYR A 181 -22.77 16.79 -48.30
C TYR A 181 -21.30 17.03 -47.93
N GLY A 182 -20.99 16.99 -46.63
CA GLY A 182 -19.64 17.18 -46.10
C GLY A 182 -19.33 16.24 -44.94
N ARG A 183 -18.35 16.64 -44.13
CA ARG A 183 -17.82 15.97 -42.93
C ARG A 183 -18.44 16.46 -41.61
N ASP A 184 -19.53 17.20 -41.68
CA ASP A 184 -20.19 17.81 -40.51
C ASP A 184 -19.25 18.67 -39.62
N LEU A 185 -18.47 19.57 -40.21
CA LEU A 185 -17.53 20.44 -39.48
C LEU A 185 -17.80 21.91 -39.76
N ALA A 186 -17.72 22.73 -38.71
CA ALA A 186 -17.74 24.19 -38.81
C ALA A 186 -16.51 24.80 -38.11
N LEU A 187 -15.86 25.73 -38.80
CA LEU A 187 -14.81 26.58 -38.25
C LEU A 187 -15.43 27.92 -37.85
N LEU A 188 -15.30 28.25 -36.57
CA LEU A 188 -15.85 29.46 -35.99
C LEU A 188 -14.74 30.45 -35.63
N ARG A 189 -15.09 31.73 -35.62
CA ARG A 189 -14.22 32.82 -35.19
C ARG A 189 -14.91 33.68 -34.15
N VAL A 190 -14.29 33.83 -32.99
CA VAL A 190 -14.65 34.85 -31.96
C VAL A 190 -13.67 36.01 -32.01
N LYS A 191 -13.90 37.05 -31.21
CA LYS A 191 -12.96 38.17 -31.03
C LYS A 191 -11.56 37.68 -30.62
N ASP A 192 -10.53 38.46 -30.97
CA ASP A 192 -9.15 38.18 -30.55
C ASP A 192 -9.00 38.15 -29.03
N GLY A 193 -8.20 37.20 -28.56
CA GLY A 193 -7.94 36.99 -27.14
C GLY A 193 -6.82 35.98 -26.90
N VAL A 194 -6.70 35.55 -25.65
CA VAL A 194 -5.78 34.49 -25.24
C VAL A 194 -6.61 33.35 -24.67
N TYR A 195 -6.84 32.34 -25.49
CA TYR A 195 -7.65 31.17 -25.15
C TYR A 195 -6.78 29.92 -25.03
N PRO A 196 -7.14 28.97 -24.15
CA PRO A 196 -6.60 27.60 -24.23
C PRO A 196 -6.88 27.01 -25.61
N ALA A 197 -6.06 26.06 -26.07
CA ALA A 197 -6.27 25.40 -27.36
C ALA A 197 -5.88 23.93 -27.31
N ILE A 198 -6.51 23.08 -28.14
CA ILE A 198 -6.14 21.66 -28.25
C ILE A 198 -5.37 21.46 -29.56
N ALA A 199 -4.27 20.72 -29.51
CA ALA A 199 -3.53 20.35 -30.71
C ALA A 199 -4.12 19.08 -31.33
N LEU A 200 -3.92 18.88 -32.64
CA LEU A 200 -4.37 17.69 -33.34
C LEU A 200 -3.33 16.59 -33.21
N SER A 201 -3.75 15.37 -32.88
CA SER A 201 -2.87 14.21 -32.96
C SER A 201 -2.38 14.03 -34.39
N THR A 202 -1.08 13.74 -34.56
CA THR A 202 -0.48 13.36 -35.85
C THR A 202 -0.65 11.89 -36.17
N ARG A 203 -0.97 11.07 -35.16
CA ARG A 203 -1.14 9.62 -35.22
C ARG A 203 -2.60 9.29 -35.48
N ASP A 204 -2.87 8.33 -36.36
CA ASP A 204 -4.20 7.77 -36.50
C ASP A 204 -4.59 6.95 -35.27
N ALA A 205 -5.86 7.04 -34.90
CA ALA A 205 -6.42 6.28 -33.79
C ALA A 205 -6.29 4.76 -34.04
N GLN A 206 -6.11 3.99 -32.97
CA GLN A 206 -6.03 2.54 -32.95
C GLN A 206 -7.04 1.98 -31.94
N ILE A 207 -7.51 0.75 -32.16
CA ILE A 207 -8.41 0.08 -31.21
C ILE A 207 -7.71 -0.03 -29.85
N GLY A 208 -8.43 0.34 -28.78
CA GLY A 208 -7.92 0.35 -27.41
C GLY A 208 -7.22 1.65 -27.02
N ASP A 209 -7.02 2.62 -27.93
CA ASP A 209 -6.57 3.96 -27.54
C ASP A 209 -7.53 4.57 -26.52
N PRO A 210 -7.03 5.23 -25.46
CA PRO A 210 -7.86 5.95 -24.50
C PRO A 210 -8.56 7.13 -25.18
N VAL A 211 -9.81 7.37 -24.80
CA VAL A 211 -10.64 8.47 -25.31
C VAL A 211 -11.30 9.20 -24.16
N HIS A 212 -11.12 10.52 -24.12
CA HIS A 212 -11.80 11.42 -23.20
C HIS A 212 -12.64 12.42 -24.00
N ILE A 213 -13.97 12.32 -23.92
CA ILE A 213 -14.88 13.27 -24.57
C ILE A 213 -15.13 14.43 -23.62
N LEU A 214 -14.87 15.64 -24.08
CA LEU A 214 -15.10 16.86 -23.33
C LEU A 214 -16.30 17.61 -23.93
N GLY A 215 -17.24 18.06 -23.10
CA GLY A 215 -18.35 18.85 -23.62
C GLY A 215 -19.48 19.16 -22.64
N PHE A 216 -20.60 19.61 -23.19
CA PHE A 216 -21.77 20.09 -22.46
C PHE A 216 -22.97 19.18 -22.74
N PRO A 217 -23.01 17.98 -22.13
CA PRO A 217 -24.13 17.07 -22.31
C PRO A 217 -25.45 17.74 -21.87
N GLY A 218 -26.47 17.67 -22.73
CA GLY A 218 -27.77 18.31 -22.47
C GLY A 218 -28.42 17.82 -21.18
N VAL A 219 -28.19 16.56 -20.81
CA VAL A 219 -28.65 15.97 -19.54
C VAL A 219 -28.08 16.64 -18.29
N VAL A 220 -26.95 17.34 -18.40
CA VAL A 220 -26.37 18.16 -17.32
C VAL A 220 -26.91 19.59 -17.40
N LEU A 221 -27.06 20.15 -18.61
CA LEU A 221 -27.56 21.51 -18.82
C LEU A 221 -28.99 21.71 -18.32
N SER A 222 -29.84 20.68 -18.41
CA SER A 222 -31.26 20.75 -18.02
C SER A 222 -31.58 19.95 -16.75
N HIS A 223 -30.59 19.56 -15.95
CA HIS A 223 -30.82 18.70 -14.78
C HIS A 223 -31.46 19.47 -13.62
N GLU A 224 -32.61 19.00 -13.12
CA GLU A 224 -33.42 19.70 -12.11
C GLU A 224 -32.73 19.86 -10.74
N LEU A 225 -31.82 18.95 -10.39
CA LEU A 225 -31.11 18.95 -9.10
C LEU A 225 -29.77 19.67 -9.12
N LEU A 226 -29.29 20.14 -10.28
CA LEU A 226 -27.98 20.80 -10.39
C LEU A 226 -28.12 22.32 -10.27
N ASN A 227 -27.10 22.95 -9.69
CA ASN A 227 -27.02 24.41 -9.63
C ASN A 227 -26.76 24.98 -11.05
N GLN A 228 -27.25 26.19 -11.33
CA GLN A 228 -27.03 26.90 -12.58
C GLN A 228 -25.54 27.05 -12.93
N SER A 229 -24.64 27.09 -11.94
CA SER A 229 -23.19 27.09 -12.19
C SER A 229 -22.67 25.84 -12.92
N ALA A 230 -23.40 24.72 -12.90
CA ALA A 230 -23.04 23.51 -13.64
C ALA A 230 -23.23 23.68 -15.16
N THR A 231 -24.07 24.63 -15.60
CA THR A 231 -24.36 24.85 -17.03
C THR A 231 -23.18 25.43 -17.81
N VAL A 232 -22.21 26.03 -17.10
CA VAL A 232 -20.98 26.59 -17.71
C VAL A 232 -19.78 25.66 -17.56
N GLU A 233 -19.89 24.54 -16.85
CA GLU A 233 -18.77 23.62 -16.68
C GLU A 233 -18.86 22.44 -17.64
N ALA A 234 -17.82 22.23 -18.45
CA ALA A 234 -17.72 21.07 -19.32
C ALA A 234 -17.58 19.77 -18.49
N SER A 235 -18.33 18.75 -18.88
CA SER A 235 -18.15 17.37 -18.41
C SER A 235 -17.03 16.68 -19.19
N ALA A 236 -16.44 15.66 -18.56
CA ALA A 236 -15.52 14.73 -19.22
C ALA A 236 -16.05 13.31 -19.05
N THR A 237 -16.09 12.53 -20.12
CA THR A 237 -16.42 11.10 -20.09
C THR A 237 -15.26 10.30 -20.68
N ASN A 238 -15.04 9.10 -20.15
CA ASN A 238 -13.88 8.27 -20.48
C ASN A 238 -14.31 6.97 -21.13
N GLY A 239 -13.50 6.50 -22.07
CA GLY A 239 -13.63 5.22 -22.73
C GLY A 239 -12.40 4.94 -23.58
N THR A 240 -12.59 4.17 -24.64
CA THR A 240 -11.56 3.77 -25.59
C THR A 240 -12.09 3.82 -27.02
N VAL A 241 -11.19 3.73 -27.98
CA VAL A 241 -11.55 3.44 -29.37
C VAL A 241 -11.98 1.97 -29.46
N SER A 242 -13.27 1.74 -29.76
CA SER A 242 -13.87 0.41 -29.83
C SER A 242 -13.99 -0.14 -31.26
N GLY A 243 -13.70 0.69 -32.28
CA GLY A 243 -13.62 0.24 -33.67
C GLY A 243 -13.60 1.37 -34.67
N PHE A 244 -13.72 1.01 -35.95
CA PHE A 244 -13.86 1.94 -37.06
C PHE A 244 -15.09 1.58 -37.88
N LYS A 245 -15.76 2.60 -38.43
CA LYS A 245 -16.91 2.46 -39.33
C LYS A 245 -16.78 3.45 -40.47
N MET A 246 -17.64 3.28 -41.46
CA MET A 246 -17.88 4.29 -42.48
C MET A 246 -19.31 4.79 -42.35
N ASP A 247 -19.52 6.07 -42.59
CA ASP A 247 -20.86 6.63 -42.71
C ASP A 247 -21.52 6.22 -44.05
N ALA A 248 -22.75 6.68 -44.25
CA ALA A 248 -23.52 6.33 -45.45
C ALA A 248 -22.96 6.89 -46.77
N ILE A 249 -21.97 7.78 -46.70
CA ILE A 249 -21.35 8.44 -47.84
C ILE A 249 -19.86 8.04 -47.99
N GLY A 250 -19.41 7.02 -47.26
CA GLY A 250 -18.09 6.39 -47.38
C GLY A 250 -16.97 7.10 -46.60
N GLN A 251 -17.30 7.93 -45.62
CA GLN A 251 -16.35 8.65 -44.79
C GLN A 251 -15.98 7.83 -43.55
N ASP A 252 -14.70 7.82 -43.19
CA ASP A 252 -14.23 7.12 -42.01
C ASP A 252 -14.71 7.77 -40.70
N LEU A 253 -15.12 6.92 -39.77
CA LEU A 253 -15.52 7.27 -38.42
C LEU A 253 -14.77 6.42 -37.40
N VAL A 254 -14.36 7.05 -36.29
CA VAL A 254 -13.84 6.35 -35.12
C VAL A 254 -14.99 6.01 -34.19
N GLN A 255 -15.18 4.74 -33.86
CA GLN A 255 -16.16 4.31 -32.88
C GLN A 255 -15.53 4.31 -31.50
N THR A 256 -16.24 4.83 -30.50
CA THR A 256 -15.82 4.84 -29.10
C THR A 256 -16.91 4.32 -28.17
N ASP A 257 -16.51 3.67 -27.09
CA ASP A 257 -17.41 3.28 -26.00
C ASP A 257 -17.55 4.34 -24.91
N ALA A 258 -16.79 5.45 -25.00
CA ALA A 258 -16.91 6.59 -24.10
C ALA A 258 -18.35 7.12 -24.11
N PRO A 259 -19.00 7.29 -22.94
CA PRO A 259 -20.37 7.78 -22.88
C PRO A 259 -20.50 9.16 -23.53
N ALA A 260 -21.52 9.34 -24.37
CA ALA A 260 -21.85 10.62 -24.99
C ALA A 260 -23.36 10.75 -25.06
N THR A 261 -23.87 11.95 -25.17
CA THR A 261 -25.31 12.28 -25.32
C THR A 261 -25.47 13.48 -26.22
N HIS A 262 -26.72 13.82 -26.58
CA HIS A 262 -27.03 15.13 -27.15
C HIS A 262 -26.40 16.25 -26.31
N GLY A 263 -25.87 17.29 -26.98
CA GLY A 263 -25.05 18.36 -26.39
C GLY A 263 -23.52 18.13 -26.47
N ASN A 264 -23.06 16.87 -26.58
CA ASN A 264 -21.62 16.61 -26.81
C ASN A 264 -21.20 16.80 -28.27
N SER A 265 -22.15 16.86 -29.22
CA SER A 265 -21.88 17.08 -30.64
C SER A 265 -21.01 18.32 -30.85
N GLY A 266 -19.91 18.14 -31.57
CA GLY A 266 -18.86 19.12 -31.84
C GLY A 266 -17.75 19.17 -30.78
N GLY A 267 -17.90 18.42 -29.69
CA GLY A 267 -16.93 18.36 -28.60
C GLY A 267 -15.66 17.58 -28.96
N PRO A 268 -14.50 17.97 -28.41
CA PRO A 268 -13.25 17.27 -28.66
C PRO A 268 -13.19 15.95 -27.88
N ALA A 269 -12.79 14.89 -28.57
CA ALA A 269 -12.36 13.64 -27.99
C ALA A 269 -10.82 13.59 -28.01
N ILE A 270 -10.18 13.53 -26.85
CA ILE A 270 -8.72 13.58 -26.68
C ILE A 270 -8.16 12.24 -26.19
N GLY A 271 -6.86 12.01 -26.40
CA GLY A 271 -6.13 10.90 -25.80
C GLY A 271 -5.42 11.29 -24.49
N ASP A 272 -4.66 10.33 -23.94
CA ASP A 272 -3.77 10.52 -22.77
C ASP A 272 -2.60 11.49 -23.05
N ASP A 273 -2.40 11.95 -24.29
CA ASP A 273 -1.44 12.99 -24.66
C ASP A 273 -2.05 14.40 -24.68
N ALA A 274 -3.33 14.52 -24.27
CA ALA A 274 -4.15 15.73 -24.37
C ALA A 274 -4.33 16.28 -25.80
N MET A 275 -4.08 15.44 -26.83
CA MET A 275 -4.26 15.80 -28.23
C MET A 275 -5.59 15.27 -28.76
N LEU A 276 -6.16 15.95 -29.75
CA LEU A 276 -7.40 15.55 -30.39
C LEU A 276 -7.23 14.22 -31.14
N ILE A 277 -8.08 13.24 -30.83
CA ILE A 277 -8.29 12.00 -31.57
C ILE A 277 -9.44 12.15 -32.57
N GLY A 278 -10.52 12.84 -32.18
CA GLY A 278 -11.64 13.14 -33.06
C GLY A 278 -12.63 14.13 -32.48
N VAL A 279 -13.66 14.46 -33.26
CA VAL A 279 -14.76 15.35 -32.87
C VAL A 279 -16.02 14.51 -32.70
N MET A 280 -16.66 14.59 -31.54
CA MET A 280 -17.90 13.87 -31.26
C MET A 280 -18.99 14.31 -32.22
N ASP A 281 -19.55 13.37 -32.99
CA ASP A 281 -20.48 13.69 -34.08
C ASP A 281 -21.91 13.25 -33.74
N PHE A 282 -22.15 11.93 -33.75
CA PHE A 282 -23.45 11.35 -33.44
C PHE A 282 -23.36 10.09 -32.57
N VAL A 283 -24.49 9.82 -31.92
CA VAL A 283 -24.70 8.71 -30.98
C VAL A 283 -25.61 7.66 -31.60
N SER A 284 -25.52 6.41 -31.13
CA SER A 284 -26.45 5.37 -31.59
C SER A 284 -27.82 5.51 -30.94
N LEU A 285 -28.88 5.33 -31.73
CA LEU A 285 -30.26 5.27 -31.27
C LEU A 285 -30.82 3.86 -31.45
N GLY A 286 -31.76 3.48 -30.59
CA GLY A 286 -32.53 2.25 -30.73
C GLY A 286 -33.36 2.20 -32.01
N PRO A 287 -33.91 1.02 -32.36
CA PRO A 287 -34.76 0.87 -33.54
C PRO A 287 -35.86 1.93 -33.60
N GLN A 288 -36.13 2.45 -34.81
CA GLN A 288 -37.12 3.51 -35.06
C GLN A 288 -36.86 4.84 -34.33
N GLY A 289 -35.60 5.17 -34.04
CA GLY A 289 -35.25 6.39 -33.29
C GLY A 289 -35.60 6.29 -31.81
N GLY A 290 -35.54 5.07 -31.27
CA GLY A 290 -35.77 4.78 -29.86
C GLY A 290 -34.70 5.38 -28.93
N PRO A 291 -34.68 4.96 -27.66
CA PRO A 291 -33.74 5.48 -26.66
C PRO A 291 -32.30 5.39 -27.14
N GLN A 292 -31.48 6.33 -26.65
CA GLN A 292 -30.06 6.35 -26.96
C GLN A 292 -29.36 5.10 -26.43
N ILE A 293 -28.49 4.51 -27.25
CA ILE A 293 -27.65 3.37 -26.90
C ILE A 293 -26.24 3.87 -26.62
N GLN A 294 -25.78 3.66 -25.38
CA GLN A 294 -24.41 3.98 -24.96
C GLN A 294 -23.41 2.92 -25.42
N GLY A 295 -22.13 3.28 -25.52
CA GLY A 295 -21.04 2.37 -25.92
C GLY A 295 -20.80 2.28 -27.44
N PHE A 296 -21.64 2.96 -28.23
CA PHE A 296 -21.57 3.00 -29.70
C PHE A 296 -21.70 4.44 -30.19
N ASN A 297 -20.67 5.23 -29.94
CA ASN A 297 -20.59 6.65 -30.31
C ASN A 297 -19.55 6.85 -31.42
N PHE A 298 -19.74 7.85 -32.27
CA PHE A 298 -18.93 8.05 -33.46
C PHE A 298 -18.27 9.42 -33.48
N LEU A 299 -16.98 9.43 -33.82
CA LEU A 299 -16.13 10.60 -33.89
C LEU A 299 -15.64 10.82 -35.32
N ILE A 300 -15.60 12.08 -35.75
CA ILE A 300 -14.88 12.52 -36.96
C ILE A 300 -13.38 12.51 -36.63
N PRO A 301 -12.53 11.74 -37.34
CA PRO A 301 -11.10 11.64 -37.05
C PRO A 301 -10.34 12.98 -37.08
N ALA A 302 -9.31 13.13 -36.24
CA ALA A 302 -8.46 14.33 -36.22
C ALA A 302 -7.77 14.64 -37.57
N ARG A 303 -7.49 13.62 -38.40
CA ARG A 303 -6.97 13.81 -39.77
C ARG A 303 -7.94 14.58 -40.67
N ASP A 304 -9.24 14.43 -40.45
CA ASP A 304 -10.26 15.10 -41.25
C ASP A 304 -10.43 16.54 -40.81
N VAL A 305 -10.31 16.81 -39.50
CA VAL A 305 -10.20 18.18 -38.98
C VAL A 305 -8.99 18.90 -39.58
N ARG A 306 -7.83 18.23 -39.65
CA ARG A 306 -6.62 18.79 -40.27
C ARG A 306 -6.84 19.15 -41.74
N THR A 307 -7.48 18.24 -42.48
CA THR A 307 -7.83 18.47 -43.90
C THR A 307 -8.82 19.62 -44.02
N PHE A 308 -9.82 19.68 -43.14
CA PHE A 308 -10.85 20.70 -43.12
C PHE A 308 -10.28 22.10 -42.85
N VAL A 309 -9.31 22.26 -41.94
CA VAL A 309 -8.72 23.59 -41.65
C VAL A 309 -7.61 23.99 -42.63
N ASN A 310 -7.26 23.13 -43.58
CA ASN A 310 -6.27 23.46 -44.60
C ASN A 310 -6.70 24.68 -45.42
N GLY A 311 -5.73 25.55 -45.76
CA GLY A 311 -5.96 26.82 -46.46
C GLY A 311 -6.54 27.94 -45.58
N THR A 312 -6.51 27.80 -44.25
CA THR A 312 -6.91 28.85 -43.29
C THR A 312 -5.72 29.30 -42.45
N ASP A 313 -5.87 30.41 -41.71
CA ASP A 313 -4.83 30.92 -40.79
C ASP A 313 -4.72 30.14 -39.47
N VAL A 314 -5.52 29.08 -39.29
CA VAL A 314 -5.58 28.27 -38.07
C VAL A 314 -4.27 27.52 -37.86
N LYS A 315 -3.72 27.62 -36.65
CA LYS A 315 -2.55 26.86 -36.23
C LYS A 315 -2.93 25.99 -35.04
N PRO A 316 -3.24 24.71 -35.26
CA PRO A 316 -3.78 23.86 -34.22
C PRO A 316 -2.87 23.75 -32.98
N GLY A 317 -3.45 23.99 -31.80
CA GLY A 317 -2.78 23.97 -30.51
C GLY A 317 -1.94 25.21 -30.16
N GLU A 318 -1.79 26.18 -31.06
CA GLU A 318 -1.07 27.42 -30.77
C GLU A 318 -1.84 28.22 -29.71
N SER A 319 -1.21 28.50 -28.56
CA SER A 319 -1.83 29.28 -27.49
C SER A 319 -0.78 29.86 -26.55
N LYS A 320 -0.98 31.11 -26.12
CA LYS A 320 -0.20 31.73 -25.03
C LYS A 320 -0.64 31.26 -23.65
N PHE A 321 -1.84 30.69 -23.53
CA PHE A 321 -2.37 30.12 -22.28
C PHE A 321 -1.74 28.76 -21.97
N ASN A 322 -1.65 27.90 -22.98
CA ASN A 322 -1.26 26.49 -22.80
C ASN A 322 0.09 26.27 -22.07
N PRO A 323 1.19 26.98 -22.40
CA PRO A 323 2.47 26.74 -21.73
C PRO A 323 2.41 27.05 -20.23
N LEU A 324 1.76 28.15 -19.85
CA LEU A 324 1.62 28.55 -18.45
C LEU A 324 0.73 27.57 -17.68
N TRP A 325 -0.38 27.14 -18.29
CA TRP A 325 -1.29 26.17 -17.67
C TRP A 325 -0.64 24.80 -17.52
N ARG A 326 0.12 24.36 -18.52
CA ARG A 326 0.88 23.10 -18.45
C ARG A 326 1.87 23.13 -17.29
N THR A 327 2.69 24.17 -17.19
CA THR A 327 3.63 24.32 -16.07
C THR A 327 2.91 24.37 -14.72
N ALA A 328 1.76 25.03 -14.63
CA ALA A 328 0.95 25.05 -13.40
C ALA A 328 0.48 23.65 -12.99
N VAL A 329 -0.03 22.86 -13.94
CA VAL A 329 -0.49 21.48 -13.70
C VAL A 329 0.68 20.57 -13.33
N GLU A 330 1.82 20.65 -14.03
CA GLU A 330 3.02 19.87 -13.73
C GLU A 330 3.53 20.14 -12.30
N LEU A 331 3.63 21.41 -11.89
CA LEU A 331 4.03 21.79 -10.53
C LEU A 331 3.03 21.32 -9.47
N PHE A 332 1.74 21.33 -9.79
CA PHE A 332 0.70 20.81 -8.90
C PHE A 332 0.86 19.31 -8.68
N LEU A 333 1.05 18.54 -9.75
CA LEU A 333 1.20 17.08 -9.69
C LEU A 333 2.53 16.65 -9.03
N ASP A 334 3.59 17.45 -9.17
CA ASP A 334 4.88 17.27 -8.49
C ASP A 334 4.81 17.60 -6.97
N GLY A 335 3.71 18.17 -6.49
CA GLY A 335 3.56 18.60 -5.09
C GLY A 335 4.24 19.93 -4.77
N SER A 336 4.74 20.64 -5.79
CA SER A 336 5.36 21.95 -5.70
C SER A 336 4.30 23.08 -5.60
N TYR A 337 3.42 23.00 -4.59
CA TYR A 337 2.19 23.79 -4.50
C TYR A 337 2.39 25.31 -4.50
N ALA A 338 3.42 25.84 -3.83
CA ALA A 338 3.66 27.28 -3.81
C ALA A 338 4.04 27.84 -5.20
N ALA A 339 4.85 27.09 -5.96
CA ALA A 339 5.21 27.44 -7.32
C ALA A 339 4.01 27.26 -8.28
N ALA A 340 3.23 26.19 -8.08
CA ALA A 340 1.99 25.96 -8.82
C ALA A 340 1.02 27.14 -8.64
N LEU A 341 0.80 27.61 -7.40
CA LEU A 341 -0.10 28.73 -7.11
C LEU A 341 0.30 30.00 -7.86
N ALA A 342 1.59 30.36 -7.87
CA ALA A 342 2.09 31.52 -8.61
C ALA A 342 1.80 31.40 -10.12
N LYS A 343 2.00 30.21 -10.70
CA LYS A 343 1.70 29.96 -12.12
C LYS A 343 0.20 29.95 -12.41
N ILE A 344 -0.62 29.42 -11.50
CA ILE A 344 -2.09 29.47 -11.62
C ILE A 344 -2.58 30.93 -11.59
N ASP A 345 -1.99 31.80 -10.77
CA ASP A 345 -2.32 33.22 -10.73
C ASP A 345 -1.97 33.93 -12.05
N GLU A 346 -0.83 33.62 -12.67
CA GLU A 346 -0.48 34.11 -14.02
C GLU A 346 -1.51 33.64 -15.08
N VAL A 347 -1.91 32.37 -15.03
CA VAL A 347 -2.92 31.81 -15.95
C VAL A 347 -4.29 32.49 -15.76
N ASN A 348 -4.70 32.69 -14.51
CA ASN A 348 -5.96 33.35 -14.17
C ASN A 348 -5.95 34.84 -14.58
N ALA A 349 -4.78 35.48 -14.67
CA ALA A 349 -4.70 36.85 -15.19
C ALA A 349 -4.96 36.93 -16.71
N LEU A 350 -4.65 35.88 -17.47
CA LEU A 350 -4.89 35.83 -18.93
C LEU A 350 -6.36 35.63 -19.28
N LEU A 351 -7.02 34.67 -18.61
CA LEU A 351 -8.43 34.39 -18.81
C LEU A 351 -9.10 34.13 -17.45
N PRO A 352 -9.60 35.20 -16.79
CA PRO A 352 -10.05 35.13 -15.40
C PRO A 352 -11.20 34.18 -15.16
N ASN A 353 -11.17 33.52 -14.00
CA ASN A 353 -12.27 32.74 -13.43
C ASN A 353 -12.72 31.53 -14.25
N LEU A 354 -11.87 30.97 -15.12
CA LEU A 354 -12.15 29.65 -15.72
C LEU A 354 -12.40 28.62 -14.62
N ALA A 355 -13.41 27.78 -14.77
CA ALA A 355 -13.87 26.87 -13.72
C ALA A 355 -12.75 25.97 -13.19
N ASP A 356 -12.00 25.31 -14.09
CA ASP A 356 -10.91 24.40 -13.71
C ASP A 356 -9.73 25.14 -13.07
N VAL A 357 -9.36 26.32 -13.60
CA VAL A 357 -8.29 27.16 -13.04
C VAL A 357 -8.66 27.63 -11.64
N LYS A 358 -9.91 28.09 -11.44
CA LYS A 358 -10.43 28.54 -10.15
C LYS A 358 -10.47 27.41 -9.13
N ARG A 359 -10.93 26.21 -9.53
CA ARG A 359 -10.97 25.02 -8.67
C ARG A 359 -9.56 24.61 -8.25
N MET A 360 -8.66 24.45 -9.21
CA MET A 360 -7.27 24.08 -8.93
C MET A 360 -6.60 25.13 -8.03
N ARG A 361 -6.81 26.43 -8.29
CA ARG A 361 -6.29 27.50 -7.43
C ARG A 361 -6.73 27.35 -5.98
N ALA A 362 -8.01 27.07 -5.74
CA ALA A 362 -8.55 26.90 -4.39
C ALA A 362 -7.96 25.67 -3.69
N GLU A 363 -7.80 24.56 -4.44
CA GLU A 363 -7.16 23.34 -3.94
C GLU A 363 -5.68 23.56 -3.60
N VAL A 364 -4.93 24.18 -4.50
CA VAL A 364 -3.50 24.49 -4.29
C VAL A 364 -3.31 25.49 -3.13
N ASP A 365 -4.14 26.53 -3.03
CA ASP A 365 -4.09 27.48 -1.89
C ASP A 365 -4.33 26.76 -0.55
N HIS A 366 -5.26 25.79 -0.52
CA HIS A 366 -5.47 24.95 0.65
C HIS A 366 -4.25 24.06 0.96
N LEU A 367 -3.62 23.44 -0.05
CA LEU A 367 -2.44 22.59 0.11
C LEU A 367 -1.18 23.37 0.50
N VAL A 368 -1.06 24.62 0.09
CA VAL A 368 0.01 25.53 0.55
C VAL A 368 -0.15 25.81 2.05
N LYS A 369 -1.39 26.05 2.50
CA LYS A 369 -1.69 26.32 3.92
C LYS A 369 -1.61 25.06 4.77
N ASN A 370 -1.99 23.91 4.21
CA ASN A 370 -2.08 22.61 4.87
C ASN A 370 -1.33 21.55 4.04
N PRO A 371 0.02 21.57 4.03
CA PRO A 371 0.79 20.64 3.23
C PRO A 371 0.58 19.20 3.73
N PRO A 372 0.45 18.22 2.82
CA PRO A 372 0.34 16.83 3.20
C PRO A 372 1.59 16.40 3.99
N PRO A 373 1.44 15.52 5.00
CA PRO A 373 2.58 15.03 5.76
C PRO A 373 3.52 14.29 4.81
N ARG A 374 4.81 14.67 4.82
CA ARG A 374 5.81 13.95 4.03
C ARG A 374 5.88 12.50 4.54
N PRO A 375 5.86 11.49 3.66
CA PRO A 375 5.98 10.11 4.10
C PRO A 375 7.29 9.95 4.88
N PHE A 376 7.18 9.42 6.10
CA PHE A 376 8.36 9.10 6.90
C PHE A 376 9.26 8.15 6.09
N PRO A 377 10.58 8.37 6.03
CA PRO A 377 11.45 7.59 5.16
C PRO A 377 11.70 6.19 5.75
N TRP A 378 10.69 5.32 5.64
CA TRP A 378 10.71 3.97 6.17
C TRP A 378 11.89 3.17 5.66
N ALA A 379 12.36 3.41 4.43
CA ALA A 379 13.57 2.79 3.90
C ALA A 379 14.83 3.10 4.74
N TRP A 380 15.00 4.34 5.20
CA TRP A 380 16.14 4.72 6.03
C TRP A 380 15.99 4.19 7.46
N ALA A 381 14.77 4.20 8.00
CA ALA A 381 14.48 3.65 9.31
C ALA A 381 14.69 2.13 9.35
N THR A 382 14.25 1.39 8.31
CA THR A 382 14.42 -0.06 8.22
C THR A 382 15.89 -0.43 8.05
N VAL A 383 16.66 0.32 7.27
CA VAL A 383 18.13 0.15 7.16
C VAL A 383 18.79 0.39 8.52
N GLY A 384 18.43 1.48 9.22
CA GLY A 384 18.97 1.80 10.54
C GLY A 384 18.69 0.71 11.59
N VAL A 385 17.44 0.25 11.68
CA VAL A 385 17.05 -0.83 12.60
C VAL A 385 17.75 -2.14 12.22
N SER A 386 17.81 -2.49 10.93
CA SER A 386 18.46 -3.72 10.48
C SER A 386 19.96 -3.73 10.80
N LEU A 387 20.67 -2.63 10.59
CA LEU A 387 22.08 -2.51 10.95
C LEU A 387 22.30 -2.63 12.46
N LEU A 388 21.45 -2.00 13.27
CA LEU A 388 21.50 -2.13 14.73
C LEU A 388 21.24 -3.57 15.18
N SER A 389 20.25 -4.24 14.60
CA SER A 389 19.94 -5.65 14.91
C SER A 389 21.09 -6.58 14.51
N VAL A 390 21.68 -6.41 13.32
CA VAL A 390 22.84 -7.20 12.87
C VAL A 390 24.05 -6.95 13.78
N GLY A 391 24.32 -5.70 14.14
CA GLY A 391 25.40 -5.35 15.06
C GLY A 391 25.22 -5.96 16.45
N ALA A 392 24.00 -5.87 17.01
CA ALA A 392 23.65 -6.48 18.29
C ALA A 392 23.80 -8.00 18.25
N TYR A 393 23.24 -8.66 17.23
CA TYR A 393 23.29 -10.12 17.08
C TYR A 393 24.73 -10.61 16.85
N GLY A 394 25.49 -9.91 16.02
CA GLY A 394 26.91 -10.18 15.79
C GLY A 394 27.73 -10.08 17.08
N SER A 395 27.50 -9.05 17.90
CA SER A 395 28.19 -8.87 19.19
C SER A 395 27.85 -9.97 20.21
N MET A 396 26.57 -10.36 20.30
CA MET A 396 26.11 -11.45 21.16
C MET A 396 26.69 -12.80 20.70
N PHE A 397 26.69 -13.06 19.39
CA PHE A 397 27.25 -14.26 18.80
C PHE A 397 28.77 -14.35 19.05
N ALA A 398 29.51 -13.26 18.79
CA ALA A 398 30.93 -13.19 19.06
C ALA A 398 31.22 -13.46 20.54
N ARG A 399 30.53 -12.77 21.46
CA ARG A 399 30.71 -12.98 22.91
C ARG A 399 30.41 -14.42 23.33
N ARG A 400 29.36 -15.04 22.78
CA ARG A 400 29.01 -16.45 23.03
C ARG A 400 30.06 -17.42 22.49
N TRP A 401 30.58 -17.17 21.29
CA TRP A 401 31.63 -17.98 20.66
C TRP A 401 32.94 -17.91 21.45
N TRP A 402 33.41 -16.70 21.79
CA TRP A 402 34.62 -16.49 22.59
C TRP A 402 34.54 -17.17 23.96
N ARG A 403 33.39 -17.13 24.62
CA ARG A 403 33.17 -17.83 25.89
C ARG A 403 33.23 -19.35 25.74
N ASN A 404 32.66 -19.91 24.68
CA ASN A 404 32.49 -21.37 24.57
C ASN A 404 33.56 -22.09 23.76
N ARG A 405 34.47 -21.39 23.06
CA ARG A 405 35.44 -22.00 22.12
C ARG A 405 36.39 -23.05 22.70
N TYR A 406 36.62 -23.05 24.01
CA TYR A 406 37.47 -24.03 24.69
C TYR A 406 36.69 -25.00 25.59
N ARG A 407 35.36 -24.86 25.67
CA ARG A 407 34.50 -25.74 26.46
C ARG A 407 34.09 -26.94 25.61
N MET A 408 34.15 -28.14 26.19
CA MET A 408 33.65 -29.36 25.58
C MET A 408 32.55 -29.95 26.44
N VAL A 409 31.49 -30.45 25.81
CA VAL A 409 30.44 -31.20 26.53
C VAL A 409 30.94 -32.62 26.85
N PRO A 410 30.39 -33.30 27.88
CA PRO A 410 30.80 -34.66 28.23
C PRO A 410 30.81 -35.64 27.04
N ALA A 411 29.80 -35.59 26.17
CA ALA A 411 29.74 -36.42 24.96
C ALA A 411 30.93 -36.22 24.00
N GLN A 412 31.48 -35.00 23.92
CA GLN A 412 32.67 -34.73 23.09
C GLN A 412 33.94 -35.31 23.72
N VAL A 413 34.02 -35.34 25.06
CA VAL A 413 35.13 -36.01 25.76
C VAL A 413 35.06 -37.51 25.52
N ILE A 414 33.88 -38.12 25.62
CA ILE A 414 33.67 -39.55 25.34
C ILE A 414 34.02 -39.87 23.88
N GLY A 415 33.52 -39.09 22.91
CA GLY A 415 33.89 -39.28 21.50
C GLY A 415 35.39 -39.14 21.23
N ALA A 416 36.09 -38.26 21.96
CA ALA A 416 37.56 -38.16 21.90
C ALA A 416 38.25 -39.42 22.47
N ILE A 417 37.71 -40.03 23.53
CA ILE A 417 38.19 -41.29 24.09
C ILE A 417 37.98 -42.45 23.10
N GLU A 418 36.76 -42.58 22.54
CA GLU A 418 36.39 -43.64 21.59
C GLU A 418 37.19 -43.56 20.29
N SER A 419 37.56 -42.36 19.85
CA SER A 419 38.42 -42.14 18.67
C SER A 419 39.92 -42.32 18.96
N GLY A 420 40.31 -42.70 20.19
CA GLY A 420 41.68 -43.03 20.56
C GLY A 420 42.55 -41.85 21.05
N ASP A 421 42.00 -40.64 21.18
CA ASP A 421 42.75 -39.42 21.56
C ASP A 421 43.11 -39.36 23.06
N THR A 422 42.59 -40.30 23.88
CA THR A 422 42.90 -40.51 25.31
C THR A 422 43.17 -39.22 26.11
N PRO A 423 42.17 -38.32 26.25
CA PRO A 423 42.32 -37.06 26.97
C PRO A 423 42.70 -37.28 28.44
N VAL A 424 43.63 -36.47 28.94
CA VAL A 424 44.00 -36.43 30.36
C VAL A 424 43.00 -35.54 31.10
N LEU A 425 42.28 -36.14 32.05
CA LEU A 425 41.28 -35.44 32.85
C LEU A 425 41.95 -34.84 34.09
N LEU A 426 41.77 -33.54 34.32
CA LEU A 426 42.32 -32.85 35.49
C LEU A 426 41.21 -32.40 36.42
N ASP A 427 41.25 -32.90 37.66
CA ASP A 427 40.41 -32.44 38.74
C ASP A 427 41.03 -31.19 39.37
N VAL A 428 40.46 -30.04 39.03
CA VAL A 428 40.90 -28.72 39.48
C VAL A 428 39.87 -28.08 40.40
N ARG A 429 39.13 -28.87 41.17
CA ARG A 429 38.27 -28.35 42.25
C ARG A 429 39.11 -27.64 43.31
N THR A 430 38.54 -26.67 44.01
CA THR A 430 39.19 -26.08 45.21
C THR A 430 39.44 -27.18 46.25
N PRO A 431 40.33 -26.98 47.24
CA PRO A 431 40.51 -27.96 48.31
C PRO A 431 39.19 -28.34 48.99
N THR A 432 38.38 -27.34 49.36
CA THR A 432 37.06 -27.54 49.98
C THR A 432 36.08 -28.31 49.08
N ASP A 433 35.97 -27.95 47.80
CA ASP A 433 35.06 -28.62 46.85
C ASP A 433 35.49 -30.06 46.54
N PHE A 434 36.80 -30.30 46.57
CA PHE A 434 37.33 -31.64 46.38
C PHE A 434 37.03 -32.50 47.58
N GLU A 435 37.30 -32.04 48.81
CA GLU A 435 37.06 -32.80 50.03
C GLU A 435 35.58 -33.15 50.21
N THR A 436 34.69 -32.17 50.03
CA THR A 436 33.24 -32.35 50.21
C THR A 436 32.59 -33.34 49.24
N SER A 437 33.15 -33.58 48.05
CA SER A 437 32.51 -34.49 47.08
C SER A 437 33.27 -35.81 47.01
N PRO A 438 32.62 -36.97 47.30
CA PRO A 438 33.27 -38.28 47.30
C PRO A 438 33.60 -38.79 45.89
N LEU A 439 33.11 -38.11 44.85
CA LEU A 439 33.19 -38.53 43.45
C LEU A 439 34.28 -37.78 42.70
N ARG A 440 34.92 -38.47 41.75
CA ARG A 440 35.83 -37.88 40.74
C ARG A 440 35.60 -38.53 39.38
N LEU A 441 36.08 -37.89 38.32
CA LEU A 441 36.08 -38.51 36.99
C LEU A 441 37.07 -39.68 36.95
N PRO A 442 36.79 -40.75 36.19
CA PRO A 442 37.67 -41.90 36.12
C PRO A 442 39.06 -41.54 35.60
N GLY A 443 40.10 -42.01 36.29
CA GLY A 443 41.49 -41.71 35.93
C GLY A 443 41.89 -40.22 36.01
N ALA A 444 41.09 -39.37 36.67
CA ALA A 444 41.40 -37.95 36.77
C ALA A 444 42.60 -37.67 37.68
N ILE A 445 43.53 -36.85 37.19
CA ILE A 445 44.69 -36.39 37.95
C ILE A 445 44.29 -35.16 38.77
N ARG A 446 44.54 -35.20 40.07
CA ARG A 446 44.28 -34.07 40.97
C ARG A 446 45.34 -32.98 40.76
N VAL A 447 44.89 -31.76 40.48
CA VAL A 447 45.75 -30.56 40.41
C VAL A 447 45.08 -29.44 41.18
N GLU A 448 45.68 -29.01 42.28
CA GLU A 448 45.15 -27.87 43.03
C GLU A 448 45.23 -26.58 42.18
N PRO A 449 44.17 -25.75 42.16
CA PRO A 449 44.14 -24.56 41.29
C PRO A 449 45.31 -23.60 41.48
N GLN A 450 45.78 -23.45 42.72
CA GLN A 450 46.88 -22.57 43.11
C GLN A 450 48.26 -23.18 42.79
N ALA A 451 48.35 -24.50 42.61
CA ALA A 451 49.62 -25.15 42.27
C ALA A 451 50.11 -24.70 40.89
N VAL A 452 49.20 -24.45 39.95
CA VAL A 452 49.52 -24.04 38.57
C VAL A 452 50.15 -22.64 38.49
N ASP A 453 50.03 -21.84 39.55
CA ASP A 453 50.67 -20.53 39.67
C ASP A 453 52.13 -20.60 40.09
N LYS A 454 52.56 -21.70 40.71
CA LYS A 454 53.92 -21.80 41.25
C LYS A 454 54.95 -21.93 40.13
N PRO A 455 56.08 -21.20 40.14
CA PRO A 455 57.06 -21.22 39.04
C PRO A 455 57.58 -22.62 38.71
N ASP A 456 57.73 -23.46 39.73
CA ASP A 456 58.20 -24.85 39.69
C ASP A 456 57.12 -25.88 39.33
N PHE A 457 55.89 -25.45 39.01
CA PHE A 457 54.82 -26.37 38.63
C PHE A 457 55.17 -27.16 37.37
N THR A 458 55.22 -28.48 37.52
CA THR A 458 55.34 -29.46 36.43
C THR A 458 54.11 -30.36 36.40
N LEU A 459 53.62 -30.66 35.19
CA LEU A 459 52.58 -31.66 34.96
C LEU A 459 53.16 -32.73 34.04
N ASP A 460 53.17 -33.99 34.49
CA ASP A 460 53.69 -35.14 33.75
C ASP A 460 52.72 -35.57 32.63
N VAL A 461 52.53 -34.68 31.67
CA VAL A 461 51.66 -34.84 30.51
C VAL A 461 52.36 -34.20 29.31
N ALA A 462 52.39 -34.88 28.17
CA ALA A 462 53.00 -34.34 26.96
C ALA A 462 52.26 -33.06 26.50
N PRO A 463 52.94 -31.98 26.07
CA PRO A 463 52.32 -30.69 25.71
C PRO A 463 51.23 -30.76 24.62
N GLU A 464 51.29 -31.79 23.77
CA GLU A 464 50.35 -32.07 22.68
C GLU A 464 49.15 -32.94 23.09
N LYS A 465 49.17 -33.60 24.25
CA LYS A 465 48.03 -34.39 24.74
C LYS A 465 46.84 -33.47 25.01
N MET A 466 45.62 -33.94 24.73
CA MET A 466 44.42 -33.22 25.11
C MET A 466 44.28 -33.24 26.64
N ILE A 467 44.14 -32.07 27.24
CA ILE A 467 43.90 -31.92 28.67
C ILE A 467 42.48 -31.39 28.85
N VAL A 468 41.69 -32.02 29.70
CA VAL A 468 40.33 -31.57 30.02
C VAL A 468 40.24 -31.29 31.52
N THR A 469 40.17 -30.01 31.88
CA THR A 469 40.00 -29.58 33.27
C THR A 469 38.53 -29.59 33.66
N TYR A 470 38.21 -30.06 34.87
CA TYR A 470 36.87 -29.93 35.45
C TYR A 470 36.91 -29.47 36.91
N CYS A 471 35.85 -28.79 37.31
CA CYS A 471 35.63 -28.32 38.69
C CYS A 471 34.12 -28.40 39.01
N THR A 472 33.72 -27.83 40.14
CA THR A 472 32.32 -27.74 40.62
C THR A 472 31.82 -26.31 40.74
N THR A 473 32.68 -25.31 40.51
CA THR A 473 32.31 -23.89 40.59
C THR A 473 31.39 -23.44 39.45
N ALA A 474 30.54 -22.45 39.72
CA ALA A 474 29.68 -21.82 38.73
C ALA A 474 30.46 -21.36 37.47
N GLU A 475 29.85 -21.56 36.31
CA GLU A 475 30.44 -21.30 34.98
C GLU A 475 31.85 -21.90 34.76
N GLU A 476 32.21 -22.94 35.51
CA GLU A 476 33.52 -23.58 35.48
C GLU A 476 34.70 -22.61 35.68
N ALA A 477 34.50 -21.54 36.47
CA ALA A 477 35.48 -20.46 36.65
C ALA A 477 36.89 -20.97 36.99
N THR A 478 36.99 -21.92 37.93
CA THR A 478 38.27 -22.51 38.35
C THR A 478 38.93 -23.33 37.24
N SER A 479 38.14 -24.12 36.50
CA SER A 479 38.64 -24.86 35.33
C SER A 479 39.12 -23.94 34.23
N ALA A 480 38.39 -22.85 33.97
CA ALA A 480 38.77 -21.87 32.96
C ALA A 480 40.10 -21.19 33.29
N ALA A 481 40.30 -20.80 34.56
CA ALA A 481 41.52 -20.18 35.04
C ALA A 481 42.72 -21.13 34.94
N VAL A 482 42.58 -22.38 35.40
CA VAL A 482 43.65 -23.38 35.30
C VAL A 482 43.94 -23.71 33.83
N ALA A 483 42.91 -23.90 33.01
CA ALA A 483 43.09 -24.18 31.58
C ALA A 483 43.82 -23.05 30.84
N GLN A 484 43.59 -21.79 31.24
CA GLN A 484 44.33 -20.65 30.70
C GLN A 484 45.81 -20.70 31.06
N LYS A 485 46.13 -20.89 32.34
CA LYS A 485 47.52 -20.96 32.82
C LYS A 485 48.29 -22.14 32.21
N LEU A 486 47.63 -23.29 32.02
CA LEU A 486 48.23 -24.42 31.31
C LEU A 486 48.54 -24.06 29.84
N ARG A 487 47.67 -23.34 29.14
CA ARG A 487 47.96 -22.86 27.77
C ARG A 487 49.13 -21.87 27.74
N GLU A 488 49.21 -20.97 28.70
CA GLU A 488 50.33 -20.02 28.85
C GLU A 488 51.66 -20.75 29.11
N ARG A 489 51.62 -21.90 29.79
CA ARG A 489 52.77 -22.79 30.03
C ARG A 489 53.09 -23.74 28.86
N GLY A 490 52.43 -23.60 27.72
CA GLY A 490 52.77 -24.33 26.48
C GLY A 490 51.94 -25.59 26.20
N PHE A 491 50.95 -25.94 27.03
CA PHE A 491 50.01 -27.01 26.71
C PHE A 491 49.06 -26.60 25.58
N LYS A 492 49.13 -27.28 24.44
CA LYS A 492 48.49 -26.82 23.19
C LYS A 492 47.00 -27.16 23.11
N ARG A 493 46.56 -28.24 23.75
CA ARG A 493 45.20 -28.79 23.62
C ARG A 493 44.43 -28.85 24.94
N VAL A 494 44.37 -27.72 25.66
CA VAL A 494 43.62 -27.63 26.92
C VAL A 494 42.16 -27.23 26.67
N ARG A 495 41.24 -27.97 27.28
CA ARG A 495 39.77 -27.84 27.17
C ARG A 495 39.15 -27.81 28.57
N ILE A 496 37.96 -27.24 28.65
CA ILE A 496 37.19 -27.13 29.90
C ILE A 496 35.97 -28.03 29.78
N LEU A 497 35.75 -28.91 30.74
CA LEU A 497 34.55 -29.73 30.77
C LEU A 497 33.33 -28.86 31.10
N LYS A 498 32.43 -28.68 30.14
CA LYS A 498 31.21 -27.88 30.31
C LYS A 498 30.29 -28.55 31.34
N GLY A 499 29.85 -27.79 32.33
CA GLY A 499 29.09 -28.27 33.49
C GLY A 499 29.96 -28.91 34.58
N GLY A 500 31.28 -29.04 34.38
CA GLY A 500 32.17 -29.61 35.36
C GLY A 500 31.79 -31.05 35.76
N LEU A 501 32.04 -31.41 37.03
CA LEU A 501 31.67 -32.73 37.57
C LEU A 501 30.15 -32.98 37.46
N GLY A 502 29.32 -31.97 37.74
CA GLY A 502 27.87 -32.08 37.63
C GLY A 502 27.38 -32.33 36.21
N GLY A 503 28.03 -31.72 35.21
CA GLY A 503 27.75 -31.97 33.79
C GLY A 503 28.06 -33.42 33.40
N TRP A 504 29.14 -33.98 33.93
CA TRP A 504 29.53 -35.37 33.71
C TRP A 504 28.53 -36.37 34.33
N THR A 505 28.14 -36.15 35.60
CA THR A 505 27.19 -37.01 36.30
C THR A 505 25.78 -36.90 35.72
N ASN A 506 25.33 -35.71 35.32
CA ASN A 506 24.04 -35.52 34.65
C ASN A 506 23.98 -36.24 33.30
N ALA A 507 25.13 -36.41 32.62
CA ALA A 507 25.24 -37.22 31.42
C ALA A 507 25.27 -38.74 31.70
N ARG A 508 25.13 -39.15 32.97
CA ARG A 508 25.15 -40.55 33.44
C ARG A 508 26.44 -41.30 33.09
N LEU A 509 27.56 -40.57 33.02
CA LEU A 509 28.86 -41.14 32.72
C LEU A 509 29.53 -41.71 33.98
N PRO A 510 30.41 -42.72 33.84
CA PRO A 510 31.05 -43.36 34.99
C PRO A 510 31.86 -42.38 35.85
N VAL A 511 31.88 -42.62 37.16
CA VAL A 511 32.65 -41.88 38.17
C VAL A 511 33.37 -42.84 39.12
N GLU A 512 34.47 -42.38 39.70
CA GLU A 512 35.23 -43.10 40.74
C GLU A 512 34.99 -42.50 42.13
N SER A 513 35.09 -43.34 43.15
CA SER A 513 35.15 -42.92 44.55
C SER A 513 36.56 -42.49 44.94
N LYS A 514 36.70 -41.44 45.78
CA LYS A 514 37.98 -41.05 46.38
C LYS A 514 38.45 -42.01 47.49
N SER A 515 37.53 -42.70 48.17
CA SER A 515 37.80 -43.61 49.30
C SER A 515 37.13 -44.98 49.12
N ALA A 516 37.63 -46.00 49.83
CA ALA A 516 37.06 -47.35 49.86
C ALA A 516 35.78 -47.36 50.73
N LEU A 517 34.71 -46.76 50.21
CA LEU A 517 33.39 -46.79 50.82
C LEU A 517 32.75 -48.17 50.64
N PRO A 518 32.01 -48.69 51.63
CA PRO A 518 31.16 -49.88 51.46
C PRO A 518 30.18 -49.67 50.29
N SER A 519 29.96 -50.73 49.50
CA SER A 519 29.23 -50.71 48.22
C SER A 519 27.88 -50.00 48.26
N ILE A 520 27.16 -50.08 49.39
CA ILE A 520 25.81 -49.53 49.53
C ILE A 520 25.78 -47.99 49.63
N GLY A 521 26.80 -47.36 50.23
CA GLY A 521 26.90 -45.90 50.30
C GLY A 521 27.21 -45.28 48.93
N LEU A 522 27.96 -46.00 48.10
CA LEU A 522 28.37 -45.56 46.77
C LEU A 522 27.22 -45.63 45.75
N GLU A 523 26.35 -46.64 45.85
CA GLU A 523 25.15 -46.78 45.00
C GLU A 523 24.20 -45.58 45.20
N ILE A 524 24.00 -45.17 46.46
CA ILE A 524 23.14 -44.05 46.84
C ILE A 524 23.74 -42.71 46.40
N TYR A 525 25.06 -42.50 46.55
CA TYR A 525 25.71 -41.28 46.03
C TYR A 525 25.70 -41.18 44.49
N LYS A 526 25.66 -42.30 43.77
CA LYS A 526 25.60 -42.34 42.29
C LYS A 526 24.19 -42.08 41.74
N SER A 527 23.14 -42.48 42.47
CA SER A 527 21.74 -42.31 42.04
C SER A 527 21.15 -40.94 42.40
N LEU A 528 21.75 -40.23 43.37
CA LEU A 528 21.29 -38.92 43.81
C LEU A 528 21.96 -37.77 43.05
N THR A 529 21.18 -37.00 42.29
CA THR A 529 21.61 -35.70 41.74
C THR A 529 21.89 -34.71 42.88
N LEU A 530 23.17 -34.48 43.19
CA LEU A 530 23.71 -33.67 44.31
C LEU A 530 23.25 -32.20 44.40
N GLY A 531 22.44 -31.70 43.46
CA GLY A 531 21.96 -30.30 43.44
C GLY A 531 20.80 -29.99 44.39
N ASP A 532 19.94 -30.97 44.70
CA ASP A 532 18.66 -30.77 45.41
C ASP A 532 18.48 -31.71 46.63
N LEU A 533 19.58 -32.00 47.34
CA LEU A 533 19.52 -32.74 48.61
C LEU A 533 19.47 -31.77 49.79
N GLU A 534 18.45 -31.93 50.63
CA GLU A 534 18.34 -31.20 51.90
C GLU A 534 19.51 -31.61 52.81
N ARG A 535 20.19 -30.61 53.40
CA ARG A 535 21.30 -30.81 54.33
C ARG A 535 20.89 -30.36 55.73
N ARG A 536 21.24 -31.13 56.75
CA ARG A 536 21.06 -30.74 58.15
C ARG A 536 22.39 -30.74 58.88
N ARG A 537 22.64 -29.68 59.65
CA ARG A 537 23.88 -29.47 60.38
C ARG A 537 23.62 -29.48 61.87
N PHE A 538 24.52 -30.12 62.60
CA PHE A 538 24.50 -30.24 64.05
C PHE A 538 25.86 -29.88 64.61
N LYS A 539 25.89 -29.17 65.73
CA LYS A 539 27.13 -28.87 66.47
C LYS A 539 27.51 -30.02 67.39
N ALA A 540 28.80 -30.13 67.71
CA ALA A 540 29.27 -31.11 68.69
C ALA A 540 28.48 -31.01 70.01
N GLY A 541 27.98 -32.15 70.49
CA GLY A 541 27.12 -32.30 71.66
C GLY A 541 25.62 -32.24 71.39
N GLU A 542 25.17 -31.89 70.18
CA GLU A 542 23.75 -31.82 69.85
C GLU A 542 23.12 -33.20 69.59
N LEU A 543 21.88 -33.39 70.05
CA LEU A 543 21.09 -34.58 69.76
C LEU A 543 20.55 -34.51 68.33
N VAL A 544 21.06 -35.39 67.48
CA VAL A 544 20.68 -35.52 66.07
C VAL A 544 19.35 -36.26 65.93
N MET A 545 19.17 -37.35 66.68
CA MET A 545 17.93 -38.14 66.71
C MET A 545 17.69 -38.65 68.12
N LYS A 546 16.41 -38.75 68.50
CA LYS A 546 16.02 -39.27 69.82
C LYS A 546 15.39 -40.66 69.72
N GLU A 547 15.77 -41.59 70.59
CA GLU A 547 15.13 -42.88 70.73
C GLU A 547 13.63 -42.72 70.96
N GLY A 548 12.83 -43.54 70.28
CA GLY A 548 11.36 -43.51 70.33
C GLY A 548 10.69 -42.39 69.53
N SER A 549 11.44 -41.46 68.92
CA SER A 549 10.87 -40.44 68.06
C SER A 549 10.42 -41.00 66.69
N ASP A 550 9.45 -40.33 66.07
CA ASP A 550 9.01 -40.67 64.71
C ASP A 550 10.13 -40.38 63.69
N ALA A 551 10.36 -41.31 62.78
CA ALA A 551 11.35 -41.15 61.71
C ALA A 551 10.91 -40.17 60.62
N ALA A 552 9.61 -39.83 60.56
CA ALA A 552 9.02 -38.93 59.56
C ALA A 552 9.35 -39.32 58.10
N GLY A 553 9.60 -40.60 57.85
CA GLY A 553 10.00 -41.10 56.53
C GLY A 553 11.42 -40.68 56.11
N GLU A 554 12.33 -40.40 57.04
CA GLU A 554 13.68 -39.93 56.73
C GLU A 554 14.77 -40.89 57.24
N ALA A 555 15.83 -41.05 56.45
CA ALA A 555 17.12 -41.56 56.88
C ALA A 555 18.21 -40.54 56.51
N PHE A 556 19.40 -40.70 57.06
CA PHE A 556 20.50 -39.76 56.80
C PHE A 556 21.76 -40.49 56.37
N VAL A 557 22.56 -39.86 55.53
CA VAL A 557 23.96 -40.25 55.30
C VAL A 557 24.84 -39.18 55.91
N ILE A 558 25.84 -39.60 56.68
CA ILE A 558 26.83 -38.69 57.26
C ILE A 558 27.69 -38.13 56.13
N HIS A 559 27.58 -36.83 55.87
CA HIS A 559 28.40 -36.13 54.86
C HIS A 559 29.75 -35.72 55.43
N SER A 560 29.79 -35.32 56.69
CA SER A 560 31.02 -34.99 57.42
C SER A 560 30.74 -35.03 58.93
N GLY A 561 31.79 -35.27 59.73
CA GLY A 561 31.71 -35.37 61.19
C GLY A 561 31.55 -36.81 61.70
N MET A 562 31.45 -36.94 63.02
CA MET A 562 31.25 -38.21 63.74
C MET A 562 30.11 -38.10 64.74
N VAL A 563 29.35 -39.18 64.90
CA VAL A 563 28.26 -39.30 65.85
C VAL A 563 28.46 -40.49 66.78
N GLU A 564 27.89 -40.40 67.98
CA GLU A 564 27.80 -41.48 68.96
C GLU A 564 26.36 -42.02 69.00
N VAL A 565 26.24 -43.34 69.03
CA VAL A 565 24.95 -44.06 69.10
C VAL A 565 24.71 -44.51 70.53
N HIS A 566 23.68 -43.97 71.16
CA HIS A 566 23.32 -44.21 72.56
C HIS A 566 21.99 -44.94 72.63
N ARG A 567 21.82 -45.85 73.59
CA ARG A 567 20.54 -46.53 73.80
C ARG A 567 20.30 -46.79 75.27
N THR A 568 19.06 -46.53 75.70
CA THR A 568 18.68 -46.78 77.09
C THR A 568 18.21 -48.22 77.28
N PHE A 569 18.85 -48.96 78.18
CA PHE A 569 18.43 -50.29 78.61
C PHE A 569 18.16 -50.27 80.12
N ASP A 570 16.96 -50.70 80.54
CA ASP A 570 16.56 -50.75 81.96
C ASP A 570 16.79 -49.45 82.75
N GLY A 571 16.70 -48.31 82.06
CA GLY A 571 16.89 -46.97 82.64
C GLY A 571 18.33 -46.46 82.65
N GLU A 572 19.31 -47.23 82.15
CA GLU A 572 20.71 -46.80 81.98
C GLU A 572 21.07 -46.55 80.51
N ASP A 573 21.70 -45.41 80.24
CA ASP A 573 22.20 -45.05 78.89
C ASP A 573 23.53 -45.77 78.58
N ARG A 574 23.62 -46.40 77.41
CA ARG A 574 24.82 -47.12 76.94
C ARG A 574 25.23 -46.67 75.54
N LEU A 575 26.51 -46.34 75.39
CA LEU A 575 27.15 -46.12 74.09
C LEU A 575 27.30 -47.44 73.34
N LEU A 576 26.66 -47.55 72.18
CA LEU A 576 26.70 -48.72 71.30
C LEU A 576 27.85 -48.65 70.29
N GLY A 577 28.29 -47.45 69.92
CA GLY A 577 29.40 -47.24 68.99
C GLY A 577 29.43 -45.83 68.40
N THR A 578 30.43 -45.57 67.57
CA THR A 578 30.61 -44.31 66.83
C THR A 578 30.44 -44.55 65.34
N MET A 579 29.84 -43.59 64.62
CA MET A 579 29.65 -43.64 63.17
C MET A 579 30.19 -42.38 62.49
N GLY A 580 30.74 -42.53 61.30
CA GLY A 580 31.47 -41.49 60.56
C GLY A 580 31.01 -41.31 59.11
N GLU A 581 31.74 -40.47 58.37
CA GLU A 581 31.42 -40.10 56.98
C GLU A 581 31.11 -41.31 56.08
N GLY A 582 29.99 -41.22 55.35
CA GLY A 582 29.50 -42.24 54.43
C GLY A 582 28.59 -43.30 55.06
N GLU A 583 28.49 -43.35 56.39
CA GLU A 583 27.60 -44.28 57.08
C GLU A 583 26.15 -43.77 57.16
N LEU A 584 25.20 -44.71 57.18
CA LEU A 584 23.76 -44.47 57.21
C LEU A 584 23.26 -44.39 58.65
N LEU A 585 22.41 -43.41 58.93
CA LEU A 585 21.74 -43.22 60.21
C LEU A 585 20.23 -43.33 60.06
N GLY A 586 19.61 -44.10 60.95
CA GLY A 586 18.16 -44.16 61.07
C GLY A 586 17.47 -44.96 59.95
N GLU A 587 18.24 -45.70 59.16
CA GLU A 587 17.79 -46.62 58.12
C GLU A 587 16.84 -47.69 58.68
N MET A 588 17.09 -48.17 59.90
CA MET A 588 16.21 -49.18 60.53
C MET A 588 14.78 -48.67 60.73
N ALA A 589 14.63 -47.40 61.13
CA ALA A 589 13.35 -46.78 61.38
C ALA A 589 12.57 -46.58 60.08
N LEU A 590 13.29 -46.29 58.99
CA LEU A 590 12.73 -46.17 57.65
C LEU A 590 12.28 -47.52 57.09
N PHE A 591 13.14 -48.55 57.11
CA PHE A 591 12.83 -49.88 56.55
C PHE A 591 11.74 -50.63 57.31
N ARG A 592 11.67 -50.45 58.63
CA ARG A 592 10.70 -51.16 59.48
C ARG A 592 9.43 -50.36 59.74
N ASN A 593 9.34 -49.14 59.23
CA ASN A 593 8.28 -48.18 59.53
C ASN A 593 7.99 -48.10 61.05
N ALA A 594 9.06 -47.90 61.81
CA ALA A 594 9.07 -47.95 63.28
C ALA A 594 9.75 -46.70 63.86
N PRO A 595 9.52 -46.35 65.14
CA PRO A 595 10.23 -45.24 65.79
C PRO A 595 11.75 -45.45 65.80
N ARG A 596 12.51 -44.36 65.97
CA ARG A 596 13.97 -44.38 66.08
C ARG A 596 14.41 -45.31 67.23
N SER A 597 15.38 -46.18 66.96
CA SER A 597 15.79 -47.25 67.86
C SER A 597 16.90 -46.89 68.85
N ALA A 598 17.46 -45.69 68.73
CA ALA A 598 18.59 -45.21 69.52
C ALA A 598 18.64 -43.67 69.48
N ASP A 599 19.28 -43.08 70.49
CA ASP A 599 19.72 -41.69 70.51
C ASP A 599 20.98 -41.56 69.65
N ILE A 600 21.06 -40.52 68.83
CA ILE A 600 22.27 -40.18 68.08
C ILE A 600 22.73 -38.80 68.50
N VAL A 601 23.95 -38.70 69.01
CA VAL A 601 24.55 -37.44 69.48
C VAL A 601 25.75 -37.09 68.61
N ALA A 602 25.85 -35.84 68.19
CA ALA A 602 26.98 -35.37 67.42
C ALA A 602 28.25 -35.32 68.29
N GLN A 603 29.28 -36.10 67.98
CA GLN A 603 30.56 -36.09 68.70
C GLN A 603 31.43 -34.92 68.22
N SER A 604 31.32 -34.55 66.95
CA SER A 604 31.91 -33.35 66.34
C SER A 604 30.84 -32.57 65.59
N ASP A 605 31.19 -31.44 64.95
CA ASP A 605 30.27 -30.77 64.04
C ASP A 605 29.94 -31.71 62.87
N VAL A 606 28.65 -32.00 62.67
CA VAL A 606 28.16 -33.01 61.71
C VAL A 606 27.28 -32.35 60.67
N GLU A 607 27.50 -32.71 59.40
CA GLU A 607 26.56 -32.42 58.30
C GLU A 607 25.98 -33.73 57.77
N LEU A 608 24.66 -33.78 57.65
CA LEU A 608 23.89 -34.93 57.18
C LEU A 608 23.19 -34.61 55.86
N LEU A 609 23.14 -35.58 54.95
CA LEU A 609 22.28 -35.56 53.77
C LEU A 609 20.97 -36.28 54.10
N VAL A 610 19.84 -35.59 53.92
CA VAL A 610 18.51 -36.16 54.20
C VAL A 610 18.04 -37.02 53.02
N ILE A 611 17.63 -38.26 53.32
CA ILE A 611 17.03 -39.21 52.39
C ILE A 611 15.57 -39.42 52.81
N LYS A 612 14.62 -39.00 51.97
CA LYS A 612 13.17 -39.17 52.19
C LYS A 612 12.69 -40.47 51.55
N ASN A 613 11.71 -41.13 52.17
CA ASN A 613 11.15 -42.42 51.75
C ASN A 613 10.70 -42.44 50.27
N GLU A 614 10.13 -41.33 49.80
CA GLU A 614 9.67 -41.10 48.42
C GLU A 614 10.77 -41.24 47.35
N ARG A 615 12.05 -41.25 47.75
CA ARG A 615 13.21 -41.42 46.85
C ARG A 615 13.84 -42.83 46.91
N LEU A 616 13.29 -43.74 47.71
CA LEU A 616 13.83 -45.09 47.94
C LEU A 616 12.91 -46.22 47.42
N ASP A 617 11.92 -45.91 46.58
CA ASP A 617 11.17 -46.92 45.83
C ASP A 617 12.12 -47.68 44.89
N TRP A 618 12.44 -48.92 45.24
CA TRP A 618 13.17 -49.89 44.41
C TRP A 618 12.23 -50.76 43.60
#